data_AF-A8IYD5-F1
#
_entry.id   AF-A8IYD5-F1
#
_cell.length_a   1.000
_cell.length_b   1.000
_cell.length_c   1.000
_cell.angle_alpha   90.00
_cell.angle_beta   90.00
_cell.angle_gamma   90.00
#
_symmetry.space_group_name_H-M   'P 1'
#
loop_
_entity.id
_entity.type
_entity.pdbx_description
1 polymer ?
#
loop_
_entity_poly.entity_id
_entity_poly.type
_entity_poly.pdbx_seq_one_letter_code
_entity_poly.pdbx_strand_id
1 'polypeptide(L)'
;MQLQDVPTRRGPAPARSAEIDSYLLKPLTGDVEFESAWISTALATWLDEEWTVLPEHQVLAKAAADAYVGLRRKGENDMGNLVLAVASELLSPELAPAFRASFTSPFEVSNKLSETVMLKDGCDVCCTSAADRERIERVNQLMSGSSM
;
A
#
# COMPACT_ATOMS: atom_id res chain seq x y z
N MET A 1 -29.54 -40.33 -39.21
CA MET A 1 -28.55 -39.70 -38.32
C MET A 1 -29.31 -39.05 -37.18
N GLN A 2 -29.47 -39.74 -36.04
CA GLN A 2 -30.24 -39.25 -34.90
C GLN A 2 -29.31 -38.44 -33.98
N LEU A 3 -29.66 -37.18 -33.74
CA LEU A 3 -29.01 -36.32 -32.75
C LEU A 3 -29.41 -36.81 -31.35
N GLN A 4 -28.43 -37.18 -30.54
CA GLN A 4 -28.65 -37.52 -29.13
C GLN A 4 -28.60 -36.24 -28.29
N ASP A 5 -29.62 -36.01 -27.47
CA ASP A 5 -29.67 -34.91 -26.50
C ASP A 5 -28.59 -35.10 -25.42
N VAL A 6 -27.75 -34.08 -25.25
CA VAL A 6 -26.73 -34.02 -24.20
C VAL A 6 -27.37 -33.45 -22.92
N PRO A 7 -27.45 -34.21 -21.81
CA PRO A 7 -28.05 -33.73 -20.58
C PRO A 7 -27.15 -32.65 -19.95
N THR A 8 -27.69 -31.44 -19.80
CA THR A 8 -27.05 -30.35 -19.06
C THR A 8 -27.08 -30.66 -17.57
N ARG A 9 -25.94 -31.08 -17.00
CA ARG A 9 -25.77 -31.15 -15.55
C ARG A 9 -25.76 -29.72 -14.99
N ARG A 10 -26.89 -29.24 -14.46
CA ARG A 10 -26.88 -28.10 -13.54
C ARG A 10 -26.19 -28.56 -12.25
N GLY A 11 -24.95 -28.13 -12.05
CA GLY A 11 -24.29 -28.22 -10.75
C GLY A 11 -25.06 -27.43 -9.70
N PRO A 12 -24.85 -27.71 -8.40
CA PRO A 12 -25.44 -26.93 -7.32
C PRO A 12 -25.09 -25.45 -7.49
N ALA A 13 -26.01 -24.57 -7.12
CA ALA A 13 -25.76 -23.13 -7.08
C ALA A 13 -24.50 -22.86 -6.26
N PRO A 14 -23.60 -21.95 -6.70
CA PRO A 14 -22.41 -21.63 -5.93
C PRO A 14 -22.83 -21.16 -4.55
N ALA A 15 -22.12 -21.64 -3.52
CA ALA A 15 -22.28 -21.12 -2.17
C ALA A 15 -22.16 -19.58 -2.21
N ARG A 16 -23.00 -18.88 -1.46
CA ARG A 16 -22.85 -17.42 -1.27
C ARG A 16 -21.39 -17.15 -0.95
N SER A 17 -20.76 -16.27 -1.73
CA SER A 17 -19.40 -15.80 -1.48
C SER A 17 -19.30 -15.46 0.00
N ALA A 18 -18.35 -16.07 0.71
CA ALA A 18 -18.02 -15.67 2.06
C ALA A 18 -17.87 -14.15 2.09
N GLU A 19 -18.45 -13.49 3.09
CA GLU A 19 -18.27 -12.05 3.28
C GLU A 19 -16.75 -11.79 3.30
N ILE A 20 -16.27 -10.96 2.37
CA ILE A 20 -14.87 -10.57 2.33
C ILE A 20 -14.71 -9.54 3.45
N ASP A 21 -14.21 -10.00 4.60
CA ASP A 21 -13.87 -9.10 5.71
C ASP A 21 -12.67 -8.24 5.29
N SER A 22 -12.90 -6.93 5.21
CA SER A 22 -11.83 -5.97 4.94
C SER A 22 -10.98 -5.74 6.20
N TYR A 23 -9.69 -5.49 6.01
CA TYR A 23 -8.79 -5.18 7.12
C TYR A 23 -8.99 -3.72 7.57
N LEU A 24 -9.48 -3.55 8.80
CA LEU A 24 -9.55 -2.26 9.46
C LEU A 24 -8.25 -1.97 10.20
N LEU A 25 -7.62 -0.85 9.86
CA LEU A 25 -6.40 -0.41 10.52
C LEU A 25 -6.64 -0.06 11.98
N LYS A 26 -5.60 -0.29 12.80
CA LYS A 26 -5.56 0.25 14.17
C LYS A 26 -5.72 1.77 14.13
N PRO A 27 -6.34 2.40 15.14
CA PRO A 27 -6.52 3.84 15.15
C PRO A 27 -5.20 4.58 14.96
N LEU A 28 -5.21 5.68 14.20
CA LEU A 28 -4.04 6.54 14.05
C LEU A 28 -3.79 7.26 15.39
N THR A 29 -3.03 6.62 16.28
CA THR A 29 -2.68 7.14 17.60
C THR A 29 -1.24 7.62 17.63
N GLY A 30 -0.97 8.73 18.31
CA GLY A 30 0.39 9.22 18.53
C GLY A 30 0.76 10.41 17.65
N ASP A 31 2.06 10.55 17.39
CA ASP A 31 2.64 11.62 16.58
C ASP A 31 2.42 11.32 15.10
N VAL A 32 1.54 12.11 14.48
CA VAL A 32 1.14 11.90 13.08
C VAL A 32 2.24 12.36 12.12
N GLU A 33 3.01 13.36 12.53
CA GLU A 33 4.16 13.86 11.80
C GLU A 33 5.26 12.80 11.78
N PHE A 34 5.47 12.10 12.91
CA PHE A 34 6.33 10.92 12.96
C PHE A 34 5.82 9.79 12.04
N GLU A 35 4.51 9.48 12.08
CA GLU A 35 3.93 8.45 11.21
C GLU A 35 4.15 8.77 9.73
N SER A 36 3.90 10.03 9.33
CA SER A 36 4.14 10.52 7.98
C SER A 36 5.61 10.40 7.57
N ALA A 37 6.53 10.81 8.44
CA ALA A 37 7.97 10.73 8.19
C ALA A 37 8.44 9.29 8.06
N TRP A 38 7.91 8.39 8.90
CA TRP A 38 8.23 6.97 8.87
C TRP A 38 7.77 6.33 7.56
N ILE A 39 6.51 6.55 7.15
CA ILE A 39 5.96 6.00 5.89
C ILE A 39 6.74 6.54 4.70
N SER A 40 7.01 7.85 4.67
CA SER A 40 7.79 8.48 3.60
C SER A 40 9.19 7.88 3.50
N THR A 41 9.87 7.66 4.63
CA THR A 41 11.22 7.08 4.66
C THR A 41 11.19 5.63 4.16
N ALA A 42 10.22 4.83 4.62
CA ALA A 42 10.10 3.43 4.23
C ALA A 42 9.82 3.27 2.74
N LEU A 43 8.92 4.07 2.19
CA LEU A 43 8.57 4.03 0.77
C LEU A 43 9.70 4.52 -0.13
N ALA A 44 10.36 5.62 0.22
CA ALA A 44 11.48 6.11 -0.57
C ALA A 44 12.63 5.09 -0.58
N THR A 45 12.90 4.47 0.57
CA THR A 45 13.91 3.40 0.68
C THR A 45 13.53 2.19 -0.17
N TRP A 46 12.26 1.78 -0.17
CA TRP A 46 11.81 0.70 -1.05
C TRP A 46 11.96 1.06 -2.53
N LEU A 47 11.55 2.26 -2.94
CA LEU A 47 11.68 2.71 -4.32
C LEU A 47 13.15 2.76 -4.78
N ASP A 48 14.05 3.26 -3.92
CA ASP A 48 15.49 3.29 -4.19
C ASP A 48 16.10 1.88 -4.32
N GLU A 49 15.62 0.91 -3.52
CA GLU A 49 16.09 -0.48 -3.53
C GLU A 49 15.56 -1.29 -4.71
N GLU A 50 14.30 -1.08 -5.10
CA GLU A 50 13.67 -1.77 -6.24
C GLU A 50 14.27 -1.29 -7.58
N TRP A 51 14.66 -0.02 -7.62
CA TRP A 51 15.12 0.65 -8.83
C TRP A 51 16.56 1.15 -8.68
N THR A 52 16.73 2.46 -8.84
CA THR A 52 17.98 3.18 -8.58
C THR A 52 17.65 4.39 -7.73
N VAL A 53 18.63 4.90 -7.01
CA VAL A 53 18.43 6.10 -6.18
C VAL A 53 18.01 7.28 -7.06
N LEU A 54 16.84 7.84 -6.78
CA LEU A 54 16.27 8.96 -7.52
C LEU A 54 15.64 10.00 -6.57
N PRO A 55 15.83 11.31 -6.82
CA PRO A 55 15.18 12.34 -6.00
C PRO A 55 13.64 12.27 -6.08
N GLU A 56 13.09 11.79 -7.20
CA GLU A 56 11.66 11.61 -7.41
C GLU A 56 11.03 10.63 -6.40
N HIS A 57 11.80 9.65 -5.89
CA HIS A 57 11.30 8.70 -4.90
C HIS A 57 10.91 9.38 -3.58
N GLN A 58 11.66 10.40 -3.17
CA GLN A 58 11.32 11.20 -1.98
C GLN A 58 10.02 11.99 -2.20
N VAL A 59 9.83 12.53 -3.41
CA VAL A 59 8.60 13.27 -3.77
C VAL A 59 7.39 12.34 -3.73
N LEU A 60 7.47 11.18 -4.37
CA LEU A 60 6.39 10.19 -4.43
C LEU A 60 6.06 9.63 -3.04
N ALA A 61 7.09 9.27 -2.27
CA ALA A 61 6.92 8.72 -0.94
C ALA A 61 6.28 9.74 0.02
N LYS A 62 6.71 11.00 -0.04
CA LYS A 62 6.13 12.08 0.77
C LYS A 62 4.67 12.32 0.41
N ALA A 63 4.35 12.39 -0.89
CA ALA A 63 2.98 12.57 -1.35
C ALA A 63 2.07 11.41 -0.91
N ALA A 64 2.54 10.17 -0.98
CA ALA A 64 1.79 9.00 -0.55
C ALA A 64 1.56 9.00 0.97
N ALA A 65 2.58 9.33 1.76
CA ALA A 65 2.46 9.44 3.21
C ALA A 65 1.47 10.55 3.64
N ASP A 66 1.54 11.72 2.99
CA ASP A 66 0.62 12.84 3.25
C ASP A 66 -0.83 12.47 2.90
N ALA A 67 -1.03 11.84 1.75
CA ALA A 67 -2.34 11.35 1.32
C ALA A 67 -2.92 10.35 2.33
N TYR A 68 -2.13 9.36 2.73
CA TYR A 68 -2.53 8.37 3.74
C TYR A 68 -2.94 9.03 5.05
N VAL A 69 -2.07 9.86 5.63
CA VAL A 69 -2.37 10.55 6.89
C VAL A 69 -3.61 11.45 6.77
N GLY A 70 -3.74 12.18 5.66
CA GLY A 70 -4.90 13.03 5.39
C GLY A 70 -6.21 12.24 5.34
N LEU A 71 -6.20 11.08 4.70
CA LEU A 71 -7.36 10.16 4.63
C LEU A 71 -7.67 9.54 5.99
N ARG A 72 -6.66 9.07 6.72
CA ARG A 72 -6.81 8.54 8.09
C ARG A 72 -7.42 9.58 9.03
N ARG A 73 -6.97 10.84 8.95
CA ARG A 73 -7.53 11.97 9.73
C ARG A 73 -8.98 12.28 9.36
N LYS A 74 -9.42 11.98 8.14
CA LYS A 74 -10.82 12.10 7.69
C LYS A 74 -11.70 10.91 8.11
N GLY A 75 -11.13 9.91 8.79
CA GLY A 75 -11.85 8.75 9.31
C GLY A 75 -11.85 7.53 8.38
N GLU A 76 -11.11 7.56 7.28
CA GLU A 76 -10.92 6.38 6.45
C GLU A 76 -9.94 5.41 7.15
N ASN A 77 -10.38 4.20 7.41
CA ASN A 77 -9.63 3.18 8.17
C ASN A 77 -9.69 1.80 7.51
N ASP A 78 -10.47 1.66 6.45
CA ASP A 78 -10.56 0.45 5.66
C ASP A 78 -9.37 0.39 4.69
N MET A 79 -8.59 -0.68 4.76
CA MET A 79 -7.37 -0.76 3.96
C MET A 79 -7.65 -0.85 2.46
N GLY A 80 -8.72 -1.54 2.05
CA GLY A 80 -9.12 -1.62 0.65
C GLY A 80 -9.48 -0.24 0.09
N ASN A 81 -10.25 0.54 0.84
CA ASN A 81 -10.58 1.91 0.48
C ASN A 81 -9.34 2.82 0.48
N LEU A 82 -8.42 2.66 1.45
CA LEU A 82 -7.20 3.46 1.53
C LEU A 82 -6.30 3.27 0.32
N VAL A 83 -6.11 2.04 -0.16
CA VAL A 83 -5.32 1.79 -1.38
C VAL A 83 -5.89 2.60 -2.56
N LEU A 84 -7.21 2.53 -2.76
CA LEU A 84 -7.83 3.22 -3.89
C LEU A 84 -7.82 4.74 -3.71
N ALA A 85 -8.05 5.22 -2.49
CA ALA A 85 -8.07 6.64 -2.17
C ALA A 85 -6.67 7.27 -2.28
N VAL A 86 -5.63 6.62 -1.75
CA VAL A 86 -4.24 7.09 -1.89
C VAL A 86 -3.82 7.07 -3.36
N ALA A 87 -4.08 5.99 -4.10
CA ALA A 87 -3.80 5.95 -5.54
C ALA A 87 -4.50 7.09 -6.30
N SER A 88 -5.71 7.46 -5.88
CA SER A 88 -6.45 8.59 -6.47
C SER A 88 -5.82 9.94 -6.18
N GLU A 89 -5.36 10.18 -4.95
CA GLU A 89 -4.61 11.40 -4.59
C GLU A 89 -3.28 11.49 -5.38
N LEU A 90 -2.64 10.35 -5.64
CA LEU A 90 -1.39 10.26 -6.40
C LEU A 90 -1.57 10.46 -7.93
N LEU A 91 -2.80 10.47 -8.46
CA LEU A 91 -3.06 10.80 -9.87
C LEU A 91 -2.95 12.30 -10.19
N SER A 92 -2.48 13.11 -9.24
CA SER A 92 -2.20 14.54 -9.41
C SER A 92 -1.26 14.80 -10.61
N PRO A 93 -1.61 15.74 -11.52
CA PRO A 93 -0.76 16.10 -12.66
C PRO A 93 0.65 16.55 -12.26
N GLU A 94 0.80 17.13 -11.07
CA GLU A 94 2.06 17.59 -10.50
C GLU A 94 3.04 16.44 -10.24
N LEU A 95 2.54 15.23 -9.97
CA LEU A 95 3.35 14.03 -9.73
C LEU A 95 3.70 13.26 -11.00
N ALA A 96 3.06 13.57 -12.14
CA ALA A 96 3.26 12.86 -13.39
C ALA A 96 4.74 12.79 -13.85
N PRO A 97 5.56 13.86 -13.73
CA PRO A 97 6.99 13.77 -14.04
C PRO A 97 7.74 12.78 -13.15
N ALA A 98 7.41 12.74 -11.86
CA ALA A 98 8.06 11.86 -10.88
C ALA A 98 7.71 10.38 -11.13
N PHE A 99 6.46 10.07 -11.44
CA PHE A 99 6.07 8.73 -11.86
C PHE A 99 6.74 8.30 -13.16
N ARG A 100 6.82 9.21 -14.15
CA ARG A 100 7.51 8.92 -15.41
C ARG A 100 9.00 8.63 -15.22
N ALA A 101 9.67 9.33 -14.31
CA ALA A 101 11.09 9.14 -14.03
C ALA A 101 11.38 7.87 -13.23
N SER A 102 10.50 7.51 -12.29
CA SER A 102 10.66 6.35 -11.40
C SER A 102 10.24 5.01 -12.01
N PHE A 103 9.61 5.00 -13.19
CA PHE A 103 9.05 3.78 -13.81
C PHE A 103 8.02 3.07 -12.91
N THR A 104 7.34 3.83 -12.04
CA THR A 104 6.28 3.34 -11.16
C THR A 104 4.94 3.98 -11.48
N SER A 105 3.88 3.49 -10.83
CA SER A 105 2.53 4.01 -10.93
C SER A 105 1.93 4.38 -9.57
N PRO A 106 0.91 5.26 -9.55
CA PRO A 106 0.14 5.57 -8.35
C PRO A 106 -0.37 4.34 -7.60
N PHE A 107 -0.82 3.32 -8.33
CA PHE A 107 -1.35 2.09 -7.74
C PHE A 107 -0.25 1.24 -7.10
N GLU A 108 0.91 1.11 -7.73
CA GLU A 108 2.05 0.37 -7.16
C GLU A 108 2.55 1.01 -5.86
N VAL A 109 2.74 2.34 -5.86
CA VAL A 109 3.16 3.08 -4.67
C VAL A 109 2.11 2.97 -3.56
N SER A 110 0.83 3.11 -3.90
CA SER A 110 -0.24 2.96 -2.92
C SER A 110 -0.36 1.55 -2.36
N ASN A 111 -0.20 0.52 -3.19
CA ASN A 111 -0.27 -0.86 -2.75
C ASN A 111 0.91 -1.18 -1.81
N LYS A 112 2.12 -0.75 -2.17
CA LYS A 112 3.29 -0.91 -1.30
C LYS A 112 3.14 -0.16 0.02
N LEU A 113 2.53 1.03 0.01
CA LEU A 113 2.23 1.76 1.24
C LEU A 113 1.38 0.90 2.18
N SER A 114 0.29 0.33 1.66
CA SER A 114 -0.61 -0.52 2.44
C SER A 114 0.08 -1.77 2.97
N GLU A 115 0.88 -2.45 2.15
CA GLU A 115 1.71 -3.59 2.59
C GLU A 115 2.65 -3.18 3.73
N THR A 116 3.32 -2.02 3.60
CA THR A 116 4.29 -1.51 4.57
C THR A 116 3.63 -1.20 5.91
N VAL A 117 2.47 -0.54 5.89
CA VAL A 117 1.69 -0.23 7.10
C VAL A 117 1.18 -1.52 7.76
N MET A 118 0.66 -2.47 6.98
CA MET A 118 0.19 -3.75 7.50
C MET A 118 1.32 -4.58 8.12
N LEU A 119 2.49 -4.63 7.48
CA LEU A 119 3.67 -5.29 8.03
C LEU A 119 4.12 -4.66 9.34
N LYS A 120 4.14 -3.32 9.42
CA LYS A 120 4.43 -2.59 10.66
C LYS A 120 3.44 -2.95 11.77
N ASP A 121 2.18 -3.21 11.42
CA ASP A 121 1.13 -3.64 12.34
C ASP A 121 1.23 -5.11 12.78
N GLY A 122 2.15 -5.88 12.19
CA GLY A 122 2.36 -7.30 12.46
C GLY A 122 1.49 -8.22 11.61
N CYS A 123 0.80 -7.70 10.58
CA CYS A 123 0.04 -8.53 9.66
C CYS A 123 0.96 -9.29 8.70
N ASP A 124 0.55 -10.50 8.34
CA ASP A 124 1.14 -11.21 7.21
C ASP A 124 0.41 -10.79 5.94
N VAL A 125 1.14 -10.18 5.02
CA VAL A 125 0.62 -9.68 3.75
C VAL A 125 1.18 -10.53 2.62
N CYS A 126 0.33 -10.88 1.67
CA CYS A 126 0.78 -11.55 0.45
C CYS A 126 1.74 -10.62 -0.31
N CYS A 127 2.64 -11.21 -1.10
CA CYS A 127 3.57 -10.48 -1.96
C CYS A 127 4.65 -9.66 -1.23
N THR A 128 5.03 -10.06 -0.01
CA THR A 128 6.18 -9.51 0.70
C THR A 128 7.33 -10.50 0.83
N SER A 129 8.53 -9.98 1.03
CA SER A 129 9.78 -10.71 1.13
C SER A 129 10.46 -10.48 2.49
N ALA A 130 11.50 -11.26 2.79
CA ALA A 130 12.35 -10.99 3.95
C ALA A 130 12.96 -9.58 3.90
N ALA A 131 13.28 -9.08 2.71
CA ALA A 131 13.84 -7.74 2.51
C ALA A 131 12.88 -6.63 2.97
N ASP A 132 11.56 -6.82 2.83
CA ASP A 132 10.57 -5.83 3.32
C ASP A 132 10.58 -5.72 4.85
N ARG A 133 10.70 -6.86 5.54
CA ARG A 133 10.78 -6.89 7.02
C ARG A 133 12.09 -6.28 7.52
N GLU A 134 13.20 -6.64 6.89
CA GLU A 134 14.51 -6.06 7.20
C GLU A 134 14.53 -4.54 6.93
N ARG A 135 13.87 -4.07 5.87
CA ARG A 135 13.73 -2.64 5.58
C ARG A 135 12.99 -1.91 6.69
N ILE A 136 11.85 -2.43 7.13
CA ILE A 136 11.10 -1.86 8.26
C ILE A 136 11.99 -1.74 9.51
N GLU A 137 12.79 -2.77 9.80
CA GLU A 137 13.70 -2.73 10.93
C GLU A 137 14.80 -1.66 10.77
N ARG A 138 15.40 -1.55 9.57
CA ARG A 138 16.37 -0.46 9.26
C ARG A 138 15.75 0.92 9.41
N VAL A 139 14.53 1.14 8.90
CA VAL A 139 13.82 2.42 9.02
C VAL A 139 13.51 2.74 10.48
N ASN A 140 13.09 1.75 11.28
CA ASN A 140 12.87 1.93 12.72
C ASN A 140 14.15 2.37 13.44
N GLN A 141 15.30 1.78 13.11
CA GLN A 141 16.59 2.18 13.67
C GLN A 141 16.99 3.61 13.26
N LEU A 142 16.83 3.96 11.98
CA LEU A 142 17.11 5.31 11.46
C LEU A 142 16.25 6.38 12.14
N MET A 143 14.95 6.11 12.32
CA MET A 143 14.02 7.05 12.92
C MET A 143 14.19 7.16 14.44
N SER A 144 14.58 6.08 15.12
CA SER A 144 14.91 6.12 16.55
C SER A 144 16.20 6.88 16.84
N GLY A 145 17.19 6.78 15.95
CA GLY A 145 18.48 7.48 16.06
C GLY A 145 18.40 8.98 15.73
N SER A 146 17.35 9.42 15.04
CA SER A 146 17.14 10.84 14.69
C SER A 146 16.45 11.66 15.80
N SER A 147 16.09 11.03 16.92
CA SER A 147 15.52 11.67 18.12
C SER A 147 16.57 11.97 19.21
N MET A 148 17.87 11.89 18.91
CA MET A 148 18.97 12.36 19.77
C MET A 148 19.64 13.59 19.17
#